data_AF-A0A9E0JAZ8-F1
#
_entry.id   AF-A0A9E0JAZ8-F1
#
_cell.length_a   1.000
_cell.length_b   1.000
_cell.length_c   1.000
_cell.angle_alpha   90.00
_cell.angle_beta   90.00
_cell.angle_gamma   90.00
#
_symmetry.space_group_name_H-M   'P 1'
#
loop_
_entity.id
_entity.type
_entity.pdbx_description
1 polymer ?
#
loop_
_entity_poly.entity_id
_entity_poly.type
_entity_poly.pdbx_seq_one_letter_code
_entity_poly.pdbx_strand_id
1 'polypeptide(L)'
;MKHILRGFSLLFVLTLSLIANPPKILTPEEAFTISALQSEQGVTIKIGLGEGIYLYDDKIKLELVKPKQLSLEEYVSRPKPEHYQDYITQRQPFEMFIPQSLLDKEVQKGSFTIKFSYQGCSELGICYQPMSNDFTFTLGNSVKSASLGTEQDQIAYTLANSNIAIVLATFFGFGLLLALTPCVFPMIPILSSIIVSQPNATMNAKRGFLLSLVYVLAMSLAYAIAGVLAGLFGANLQASMQNPWVITV
;
A
#
# COMPACT_ATOMS: atom_id res chain seq x y z
N MET A 1 -3.90 -44.97 12.66
CA MET A 1 -3.94 -43.75 11.82
C MET A 1 -4.83 -42.62 12.37
N LYS A 2 -6.06 -42.86 12.85
CA LYS A 2 -6.95 -41.79 13.40
C LYS A 2 -6.40 -41.02 14.62
N HIS A 3 -5.57 -41.64 15.46
CA HIS A 3 -5.01 -40.99 16.66
C HIS A 3 -3.80 -40.09 16.37
N ILE A 4 -3.03 -40.38 15.32
CA ILE A 4 -1.89 -39.55 14.86
C ILE A 4 -2.39 -38.26 14.22
N LEU A 5 -3.50 -38.32 13.47
CA LEU A 5 -4.12 -37.15 12.84
C LEU A 5 -4.76 -36.19 13.86
N ARG A 6 -5.32 -36.72 14.96
CA ARG A 6 -5.86 -35.90 16.07
C ARG A 6 -4.75 -35.27 16.92
N GLY A 7 -3.62 -35.95 17.10
CA GLY A 7 -2.45 -35.39 17.79
C GLY A 7 -1.83 -34.23 17.04
N PHE A 8 -1.68 -34.34 15.71
CA PHE A 8 -1.14 -33.26 14.87
C PHE A 8 -2.08 -32.03 14.83
N SER A 9 -3.40 -32.26 14.80
CA SER A 9 -4.40 -31.19 14.86
C SER A 9 -4.44 -30.47 16.20
N LEU A 10 -4.20 -31.15 17.33
CA LEU A 10 -4.17 -30.52 18.65
C LEU A 10 -2.85 -29.79 18.91
N LEU A 11 -1.72 -30.33 18.42
CA LEU A 11 -0.42 -29.69 18.52
C LEU A 11 -0.36 -28.39 17.70
N PHE A 12 -0.96 -28.38 16.49
CA PHE A 12 -1.04 -27.19 15.64
C PHE A 12 -1.90 -26.07 16.24
N VAL A 13 -2.99 -26.42 16.94
CA VAL A 13 -3.87 -25.44 17.63
C VAL A 13 -3.20 -24.90 18.91
N LEU A 14 -2.41 -25.71 19.61
CA LEU A 14 -1.72 -25.26 20.83
C LEU A 14 -0.51 -24.35 20.52
N THR A 15 0.19 -24.58 19.40
CA THR A 15 1.28 -23.69 18.94
C THR A 15 0.79 -22.35 18.41
N LEU A 16 -0.45 -22.28 17.91
CA LEU A 16 -1.03 -21.05 17.34
C LEU A 16 -1.40 -20.02 18.43
N SER A 17 -1.68 -20.45 19.65
CA SER A 17 -2.10 -19.57 20.76
C SER A 17 -0.95 -18.84 21.45
N LEU A 18 0.32 -19.24 21.24
CA LEU A 18 1.49 -18.61 21.88
C LEU A 18 2.09 -17.43 21.09
N ILE A 19 1.52 -17.06 19.94
CA ILE A 19 1.97 -15.91 19.11
C ILE A 19 1.02 -14.71 19.28
N ALA A 20 0.15 -14.72 20.30
CA ALA A 20 -0.87 -13.69 20.50
C ALA A 20 -0.37 -12.44 21.25
N ASN A 21 0.59 -11.72 20.66
CA ASN A 21 0.73 -10.26 20.66
C ASN A 21 2.12 -9.87 20.11
N PRO A 22 2.33 -9.93 18.79
CA PRO A 22 3.42 -9.16 18.21
C PRO A 22 3.19 -7.66 18.53
N PRO A 23 4.24 -6.87 18.75
CA PRO A 23 4.09 -5.42 18.88
C PRO A 23 3.34 -4.89 17.65
N LYS A 24 2.28 -4.12 17.88
CA LYS A 24 1.41 -3.61 16.82
C LYS A 24 2.21 -2.62 15.97
N ILE A 25 2.66 -3.06 14.80
CA ILE A 25 3.33 -2.21 13.82
C ILE A 25 2.24 -1.39 13.12
N LEU A 26 2.30 -0.06 13.25
CA LEU A 26 1.40 0.85 12.57
C LEU A 26 1.73 0.91 11.09
N THR A 27 0.71 0.91 10.23
CA THR A 27 0.89 1.21 8.81
C THR A 27 1.27 2.70 8.63
N PRO A 28 1.87 3.11 7.50
CA PRO A 28 2.22 4.52 7.28
C PRO A 28 1.03 5.48 7.45
N GLU A 29 -0.16 5.06 7.02
CA GLU A 29 -1.40 5.84 7.12
C GLU A 29 -1.91 5.96 8.57
N GLU A 30 -1.70 4.93 9.38
CA GLU A 30 -2.02 4.96 10.82
C GLU A 30 -0.96 5.72 11.62
N ALA A 31 0.30 5.63 11.21
CA ALA A 31 1.44 6.29 11.85
C ALA A 31 1.43 7.81 11.62
N PHE A 32 1.02 8.27 10.43
CA PHE A 32 1.03 9.67 10.03
C PHE A 32 -0.33 10.09 9.47
N THR A 33 -1.16 10.70 10.31
CA THR A 33 -2.47 11.20 9.91
C THR A 33 -2.35 12.66 9.46
N ILE A 34 -2.26 12.87 8.15
CA ILE A 34 -2.07 14.22 7.58
C ILE A 34 -3.36 14.69 6.92
N SER A 35 -3.80 15.88 7.30
CA SER A 35 -4.98 16.53 6.74
C SER A 35 -4.69 17.99 6.46
N ALA A 36 -5.30 18.52 5.41
CA ALA A 36 -5.15 19.92 5.06
C ALA A 36 -6.54 20.56 4.93
N LEU A 37 -6.73 21.68 5.63
CA LEU A 37 -7.97 22.41 5.72
C LEU A 37 -7.76 23.82 5.16
N GLN A 38 -8.57 24.19 4.17
CA GLN A 38 -8.59 25.53 3.61
C GLN A 38 -9.68 26.35 4.30
N SER A 39 -9.32 27.53 4.79
CA SER A 39 -10.19 28.53 5.41
C SER A 39 -10.03 29.87 4.68
N GLU A 40 -10.86 30.86 4.99
CA GLU A 40 -10.72 32.22 4.45
C GLU A 40 -9.42 32.89 4.88
N GLN A 41 -8.84 32.47 6.00
CA GLN A 41 -7.59 33.02 6.54
C GLN A 41 -6.33 32.36 5.97
N GLY A 42 -6.46 31.21 5.32
CA GLY A 42 -5.33 30.46 4.77
C GLY A 42 -5.53 28.96 4.79
N VAL A 43 -4.43 28.21 4.65
CA VAL A 43 -4.42 26.74 4.65
C VAL A 43 -3.73 26.24 5.91
N THR A 44 -4.41 25.38 6.67
CA THR A 44 -3.86 24.69 7.84
C THR A 44 -3.59 23.23 7.50
N ILE A 45 -2.34 22.80 7.62
CA ILE A 45 -1.94 21.39 7.50
C ILE A 45 -1.79 20.84 8.92
N LYS A 46 -2.57 19.82 9.25
CA LYS A 46 -2.54 19.12 10.55
C LYS A 46 -1.86 17.78 10.40
N ILE A 47 -0.91 17.52 11.28
CA ILE A 47 -0.13 16.30 11.31
C ILE A 47 -0.40 15.62 12.66
N GLY A 48 -1.08 14.48 12.62
CA GLY A 48 -1.23 13.57 13.74
C GLY A 48 -0.20 12.46 13.68
N LEU A 49 0.36 12.10 14.84
CA LEU A 49 1.34 11.04 14.98
C LEU A 49 0.74 9.89 15.78
N GLY A 50 0.96 8.66 15.31
CA GLY A 50 0.64 7.44 16.03
C GLY A 50 1.49 7.26 17.29
N GLU A 51 1.08 6.33 18.16
CA GLU A 51 1.81 6.04 19.39
C GLU A 51 3.23 5.53 19.09
N GLY A 52 4.24 6.16 19.71
CA GLY A 52 5.64 5.81 19.50
C GLY A 52 6.19 6.14 18.11
N ILE A 53 5.55 7.07 17.38
CA ILE A 53 6.02 7.58 16.08
C ILE A 53 6.63 8.96 16.25
N TYR A 54 7.74 9.23 15.56
CA TYR A 54 8.36 10.54 15.50
C TYR A 54 8.75 10.91 14.07
N LEU A 55 8.73 12.21 13.78
CA LEU A 55 9.19 12.78 12.51
C LEU A 55 10.56 13.42 12.67
N TYR A 56 11.38 13.35 11.64
CA TYR A 56 12.65 14.09 11.59
C TYR A 56 12.39 15.54 11.24
N ASP A 57 12.84 16.47 12.09
CA ASP A 57 12.56 17.91 11.91
C ASP A 57 13.24 18.48 10.65
N ASP A 58 14.42 17.96 10.29
CA ASP A 58 15.18 18.34 9.10
C ASP A 58 14.62 17.75 7.79
N LYS A 59 13.73 16.75 7.88
CA LYS A 59 13.11 16.10 6.71
C LYS A 59 11.72 16.62 6.38
N ILE A 60 11.16 17.49 7.22
CA ILE A 60 9.88 18.14 6.97
C ILE A 60 10.11 19.27 5.96
N LYS A 61 9.53 19.13 4.77
CA LYS A 61 9.60 20.12 3.68
C LYS A 61 8.22 20.51 3.22
N LEU A 62 8.03 21.80 2.99
CA LEU A 62 6.76 22.35 2.54
C LEU A 62 7.00 23.25 1.33
N GLU A 63 6.49 22.83 0.17
CA GLU A 63 6.71 23.52 -1.09
C GLU A 63 5.38 23.81 -1.79
N LEU A 64 5.22 25.03 -2.29
CA LEU A 64 4.26 25.31 -3.34
C LEU A 64 4.84 24.76 -4.64
N VAL A 65 4.13 23.87 -5.34
CA VAL A 65 4.63 23.27 -6.60
C VAL A 65 3.98 23.91 -7.82
N LYS A 66 2.73 24.37 -7.68
CA LYS A 66 1.96 25.04 -8.73
C LYS A 66 1.31 26.30 -8.15
N PRO A 67 1.36 27.46 -8.84
CA PRO A 67 1.87 27.67 -10.20
C PRO A 67 3.39 27.85 -10.31
N LYS A 68 4.09 28.11 -9.20
CA LYS A 68 5.55 28.31 -9.15
C LYS A 68 6.13 27.51 -7.99
N GLN A 69 7.32 26.93 -8.19
CA GLN A 69 8.02 26.22 -7.13
C GLN A 69 8.59 27.21 -6.10
N LEU A 70 8.08 27.18 -4.87
CA LEU A 70 8.50 28.05 -3.78
C LEU A 70 8.51 27.26 -2.46
N SER A 71 9.61 27.33 -1.71
CA SER A 71 9.63 26.78 -0.34
C SER A 71 8.83 27.70 0.58
N LEU A 72 7.88 27.11 1.30
CA LEU A 72 7.03 27.77 2.29
C LEU A 72 7.58 27.61 3.71
N GLU A 73 8.70 26.92 3.88
CA GLU A 73 9.27 26.55 5.19
C GLU A 73 9.62 27.77 6.05
N GLU A 74 10.04 28.87 5.43
CA GLU A 74 10.41 30.11 6.14
C GLU A 74 9.17 30.91 6.62
N TYR A 75 8.01 30.65 6.04
CA TYR A 75 6.77 31.38 6.33
C TYR A 75 5.84 30.66 7.32
N VAL A 76 6.20 29.44 7.70
CA VAL A 76 5.38 28.58 8.56
C VAL A 76 6.10 28.38 9.88
N SER A 77 5.41 28.70 10.98
CA SER A 77 5.92 28.38 12.31
C SER A 77 5.78 26.89 12.60
N ARG A 78 6.84 26.30 13.13
CA ARG A 78 6.88 24.91 13.60
C ARG A 78 7.03 24.87 15.13
N PRO A 79 6.52 23.83 15.79
CA PRO A 79 6.78 23.61 17.21
C PRO A 79 8.29 23.44 17.47
N LYS A 80 8.71 23.72 18.71
CA LYS A 80 10.10 23.51 19.11
C LYS A 80 10.43 22.02 19.00
N PRO A 81 11.46 21.64 18.23
CA PRO A 81 11.81 20.23 18.11
C PRO A 81 12.46 19.70 19.39
N GLU A 82 12.37 18.39 19.57
CA GLU A 82 12.96 17.66 20.69
C GLU A 82 14.10 16.77 20.20
N HIS A 83 15.17 16.67 21.00
CA HIS A 83 16.24 15.72 20.73
C HIS A 83 15.80 14.31 21.10
N TYR A 84 15.94 13.40 20.14
CA TYR A 84 15.73 11.97 20.36
C TYR A 84 16.87 11.20 19.70
N GLN A 85 17.64 10.49 20.53
CA GLN A 85 18.90 9.86 20.13
C GLN A 85 19.85 10.92 19.53
N ASP A 86 20.40 10.66 18.33
CA ASP A 86 21.30 11.56 17.62
C ASP A 86 20.57 12.55 16.69
N TYR A 87 19.23 12.58 16.71
CA TYR A 87 18.41 13.34 15.77
C TYR A 87 17.54 14.40 16.45
N ILE A 88 17.18 15.43 15.67
CA ILE A 88 16.22 16.46 16.05
C ILE A 88 14.86 16.05 15.47
N THR A 89 13.87 15.86 16.34
CA THR A 89 12.61 15.19 15.99
C THR A 89 11.39 15.93 16.50
N GLN A 90 10.26 15.68 15.85
CA GLN A 90 8.93 16.10 16.27
C GLN A 90 8.17 14.87 16.74
N ARG A 91 7.86 14.82 18.04
CA ARG A 91 7.17 13.68 18.69
C ARG A 91 5.71 13.97 19.04
N GLN A 92 5.31 15.24 18.98
CA GLN A 92 3.95 15.67 19.25
C GLN A 92 3.21 15.98 17.95
N PRO A 93 1.89 15.75 17.89
CA PRO A 93 1.08 16.22 16.78
C PRO A 93 1.13 17.75 16.73
N PHE A 94 1.19 18.30 15.51
CA PHE A 94 1.28 19.74 15.32
C PHE A 94 0.53 20.18 14.07
N GLU A 95 0.31 21.48 13.97
CA GLU A 95 -0.31 22.10 12.82
C GLU A 95 0.56 23.23 12.28
N MET A 96 0.53 23.36 10.96
CA MET A 96 1.26 24.35 10.19
C MET A 96 0.26 25.23 9.49
N PHE A 97 0.34 26.53 9.72
CA PHE A 97 -0.58 27.51 9.13
C PHE A 97 0.13 28.32 8.05
N ILE A 98 -0.45 28.32 6.85
CA ILE A 98 0.02 29.09 5.69
C ILE A 98 -0.97 30.24 5.48
N PRO A 99 -0.55 31.50 5.70
CA PRO A 99 -1.46 32.64 5.61
C PRO A 99 -1.93 32.89 4.17
N GLN A 100 -3.21 33.22 4.02
CA GLN A 100 -3.82 33.52 2.71
C GLN A 100 -3.11 34.69 2.00
N SER A 101 -2.58 35.66 2.75
CA SER A 101 -1.84 36.80 2.19
C SER A 101 -0.58 36.40 1.41
N LEU A 102 0.01 35.25 1.71
CA LEU A 102 1.13 34.71 0.96
C LEU A 102 0.66 33.97 -0.30
N LEU A 103 -0.43 33.21 -0.17
CA LEU A 103 -1.06 32.51 -1.29
C LEU A 103 -1.58 33.49 -2.35
N ASP A 104 -2.20 34.59 -1.93
CA ASP A 104 -2.71 35.62 -2.83
C ASP A 104 -1.59 36.33 -3.60
N LYS A 105 -0.43 36.53 -2.97
CA LYS A 105 0.76 37.14 -3.60
C LYS A 105 1.38 36.22 -4.65
N GLU A 106 1.54 34.94 -4.33
CA GLU A 106 2.30 34.00 -5.18
C GLU A 106 1.43 33.31 -6.24
N VAL A 107 0.15 33.05 -5.96
CA VAL A 107 -0.76 32.32 -6.86
C VAL A 107 -1.61 33.27 -7.71
N GLN A 108 -1.92 34.47 -7.22
CA GLN A 108 -2.76 35.52 -7.84
C GLN A 108 -4.19 35.08 -8.18
N LYS A 109 -4.38 34.08 -9.06
CA LYS A 109 -5.66 33.44 -9.42
C LYS A 109 -5.44 32.00 -9.92
N GLY A 110 -6.27 31.07 -9.46
CA GLY A 110 -6.31 29.69 -9.98
C GLY A 110 -6.25 28.62 -8.90
N SER A 111 -5.95 27.39 -9.32
CA SER A 111 -5.61 26.31 -8.40
C SER A 111 -4.13 26.34 -8.04
N PHE A 112 -3.82 25.98 -6.81
CA PHE A 112 -2.45 25.82 -6.32
C PHE A 112 -2.28 24.46 -5.66
N THR A 113 -1.08 23.92 -5.74
CA THR A 113 -0.74 22.62 -5.14
C THR A 113 0.38 22.82 -4.13
N ILE A 114 0.13 22.41 -2.90
CA ILE A 114 1.11 22.39 -1.80
C ILE A 114 1.57 20.96 -1.62
N LYS A 115 2.87 20.74 -1.74
CA LYS A 115 3.54 19.47 -1.48
C LYS A 115 4.14 19.49 -0.07
N PHE A 116 3.68 18.56 0.76
CA PHE A 116 4.22 18.32 2.09
C PHE A 116 5.04 17.04 2.07
N SER A 117 6.36 17.13 2.20
CA SER A 117 7.25 15.98 2.26
C SER A 117 7.80 15.77 3.67
N TYR A 118 7.87 14.52 4.11
CA TYR A 118 8.25 14.19 5.48
C TYR A 118 8.84 12.78 5.55
N GLN A 119 9.57 12.52 6.63
CA GLN A 119 10.11 11.20 6.95
C GLN A 119 10.06 11.00 8.47
N GLY A 120 9.71 9.80 8.90
CA GLY A 120 9.66 9.45 10.31
C GLY A 120 9.96 7.97 10.56
N CYS A 121 10.13 7.64 11.83
CA CYS A 121 10.38 6.28 12.28
C CYS A 121 9.54 5.99 13.53
N SER A 122 9.40 4.71 13.85
CA SER A 122 8.88 4.27 15.14
C SER A 122 10.02 4.11 16.14
N GLU A 123 9.69 4.24 17.42
CA GLU A 123 10.58 3.92 18.54
C GLU A 123 10.96 2.44 18.59
N LEU A 124 10.25 1.58 17.84
CA LEU A 124 10.57 0.17 17.67
C LEU A 124 11.67 -0.07 16.62
N GLY A 125 12.25 0.99 16.05
CA GLY A 125 13.36 0.91 15.10
C GLY A 125 12.94 0.70 13.64
N ILE A 126 11.65 0.90 13.32
CA ILE A 126 11.15 0.79 11.95
C ILE A 126 11.07 2.20 11.34
N CYS A 127 11.88 2.46 10.32
CA CYS A 127 11.86 3.72 9.59
C CYS A 127 11.03 3.61 8.32
N TYR A 128 10.13 4.57 8.14
CA TYR A 128 9.31 4.67 6.94
C TYR A 128 10.07 5.37 5.83
N GLN A 129 9.72 5.06 4.58
CA GLN A 129 10.28 5.74 3.42
C GLN A 129 9.87 7.22 3.41
N PRO A 130 10.65 8.12 2.79
CA PRO A 130 10.22 9.50 2.58
C PRO A 130 8.89 9.55 1.83
N MET A 131 7.92 10.26 2.39
CA MET A 131 6.58 10.39 1.84
C MET A 131 6.31 11.83 1.48
N SER A 132 5.48 12.04 0.44
CA SER A 132 5.06 13.36 -0.01
C SER A 132 3.56 13.37 -0.28
N ASN A 133 2.86 14.36 0.27
CA ASN A 133 1.43 14.58 0.05
C ASN A 133 1.21 15.87 -0.74
N ASP A 134 0.53 15.76 -1.88
CA ASP A 134 0.18 16.89 -2.74
C ASP A 134 -1.28 17.33 -2.50
N PHE A 135 -1.47 18.48 -1.89
CA PHE A 135 -2.78 19.07 -1.63
C PHE A 135 -3.09 20.15 -2.66
N THR A 136 -4.11 19.92 -3.49
CA THR A 136 -4.56 20.89 -4.48
C THR A 136 -5.78 21.65 -3.97
N PHE A 137 -5.67 22.98 -3.98
CA PHE A 137 -6.70 23.91 -3.53
C PHE A 137 -7.07 24.86 -4.67
N THR A 138 -8.26 25.45 -4.60
CA THR A 138 -8.70 26.50 -5.51
C THR A 138 -8.92 27.78 -4.71
N LEU A 139 -8.40 28.91 -5.20
CA LEU A 139 -8.79 30.20 -4.63
C LEU A 139 -10.25 30.48 -4.99
N GLY A 140 -11.12 30.61 -3.98
CA GLY A 140 -12.49 31.11 -4.14
C GLY A 140 -13.62 30.09 -4.02
N ASN A 141 -13.36 28.82 -3.66
CA ASN A 141 -14.43 27.89 -3.30
C ASN A 141 -14.01 26.98 -2.15
N SER A 142 -14.70 27.10 -1.01
CA SER A 142 -14.58 26.17 0.10
C SER A 142 -15.03 24.76 -0.31
N VAL A 143 -14.30 23.77 0.20
CA VAL A 143 -14.65 22.33 0.33
C VAL A 143 -14.23 21.40 -0.83
N LYS A 144 -13.23 20.52 -0.57
CA LYS A 144 -13.40 19.08 -0.26
C LYS A 144 -12.03 18.46 0.05
N SER A 145 -11.90 17.81 1.21
CA SER A 145 -10.73 16.99 1.53
C SER A 145 -10.50 15.96 0.43
N ALA A 146 -9.36 16.06 -0.26
CA ALA A 146 -8.87 15.02 -1.14
C ALA A 146 -8.15 13.99 -0.26
N SER A 147 -8.78 12.83 -0.13
CA SER A 147 -8.20 11.61 0.44
C SER A 147 -6.93 11.22 -0.31
N LEU A 148 -5.98 10.68 0.45
CA LEU A 148 -4.71 10.10 0.05
C LEU A 148 -4.85 9.21 -1.19
N GLY A 149 -3.79 9.15 -2.00
CA GLY A 149 -3.65 8.05 -2.91
C GLY A 149 -2.22 7.67 -3.22
N THR A 150 -1.74 6.60 -2.60
CA THR A 150 -0.63 5.79 -3.11
C THR A 150 -0.97 5.29 -4.54
N GLU A 151 0.01 4.81 -5.33
CA GLU A 151 -0.28 4.25 -6.67
C GLU A 151 -1.36 3.15 -6.62
N GLN A 152 -1.47 2.46 -5.49
CA GLN A 152 -2.46 1.44 -5.21
C GLN A 152 -3.88 2.01 -5.03
N ASP A 153 -3.99 3.19 -4.41
CA ASP A 153 -5.25 3.92 -4.28
C ASP A 153 -5.70 4.56 -5.60
N GLN A 154 -4.75 4.97 -6.44
CA GLN A 154 -5.06 5.41 -7.81
C GLN A 154 -5.67 4.27 -8.62
N ILE A 155 -5.15 3.05 -8.50
CA ILE A 155 -5.74 1.86 -9.12
C ILE A 155 -7.13 1.57 -8.53
N ALA A 156 -7.31 1.65 -7.21
CA ALA A 156 -8.62 1.46 -6.58
C ALA A 156 -9.66 2.51 -7.03
N TYR A 157 -9.25 3.77 -7.17
CA TYR A 157 -10.11 4.86 -7.66
C TYR A 157 -10.47 4.67 -9.15
N THR A 158 -9.51 4.26 -9.97
CA THR A 158 -9.80 3.96 -11.38
C THR A 158 -10.74 2.77 -11.52
N LEU A 159 -10.63 1.72 -10.68
CA LEU A 159 -11.58 0.60 -10.67
C LEU A 159 -12.98 1.02 -10.22
N ALA A 160 -13.09 1.92 -9.23
CA ALA A 160 -14.38 2.39 -8.72
C ALA A 160 -15.13 3.29 -9.71
N ASN A 161 -14.43 4.03 -10.56
CA ASN A 161 -15.01 5.04 -11.45
C ASN A 161 -14.96 4.67 -12.95
N SER A 162 -14.34 3.55 -13.33
CA SER A 162 -14.23 3.10 -14.72
C SER A 162 -15.38 2.20 -15.17
N ASN A 163 -15.60 2.16 -16.49
CA ASN A 163 -16.57 1.25 -17.10
C ASN A 163 -16.15 -0.21 -16.92
N ILE A 164 -17.09 -1.06 -16.48
CA ILE A 164 -16.87 -2.47 -16.17
C ILE A 164 -16.26 -3.28 -17.33
N ALA A 165 -16.57 -2.90 -18.58
CA ALA A 165 -15.99 -3.54 -19.77
C ALA A 165 -14.47 -3.30 -19.90
N ILE A 166 -14.00 -2.11 -19.53
CA ILE A 166 -12.57 -1.75 -19.57
C ILE A 166 -11.82 -2.40 -18.40
N VAL A 167 -12.45 -2.49 -17.24
CA VAL A 167 -11.89 -3.23 -16.09
C VAL A 167 -11.73 -4.71 -16.43
N LEU A 168 -12.74 -5.34 -17.03
CA LEU A 168 -12.63 -6.74 -17.47
C LEU A 168 -11.55 -6.94 -18.54
N ALA A 169 -11.46 -6.04 -19.52
CA ALA A 169 -10.45 -6.12 -20.57
C ALA A 169 -9.02 -5.98 -20.03
N THR A 170 -8.79 -5.09 -19.07
CA THR A 170 -7.47 -4.87 -18.45
C THR A 170 -7.07 -6.03 -17.56
N PHE A 171 -7.96 -6.53 -16.69
CA PHE A 171 -7.70 -7.72 -15.88
C PHE A 171 -7.40 -8.96 -16.72
N PHE A 172 -8.16 -9.15 -17.80
CA PHE A 172 -7.91 -10.24 -18.75
C PHE A 172 -6.54 -10.09 -19.44
N GLY A 173 -6.18 -8.87 -19.87
CA GLY A 173 -4.89 -8.59 -20.48
C GLY A 173 -3.70 -8.87 -19.55
N PHE A 174 -3.77 -8.40 -18.31
CA PHE A 174 -2.74 -8.70 -17.31
C PHE A 174 -2.68 -10.19 -16.97
N GLY A 175 -3.81 -10.89 -16.89
CA GLY A 175 -3.84 -12.34 -16.69
C GLY A 175 -3.16 -13.11 -17.82
N LEU A 176 -3.37 -12.69 -19.08
CA LEU A 176 -2.68 -13.25 -20.24
C LEU A 176 -1.17 -12.99 -20.18
N LEU A 177 -0.76 -11.76 -19.81
CA LEU A 177 0.64 -11.38 -19.68
C LEU A 177 1.35 -12.18 -18.58
N LEU A 178 0.66 -12.42 -17.47
CA LEU A 178 1.13 -13.27 -16.37
C LEU A 178 1.25 -14.74 -16.78
N ALA A 179 0.42 -15.21 -17.71
CA ALA A 179 0.55 -16.57 -18.25
C ALA A 179 1.81 -16.75 -19.12
N LEU A 180 2.37 -15.66 -19.67
CA LEU A 180 3.64 -15.68 -20.42
C LEU A 180 4.89 -15.62 -19.50
N THR A 181 4.71 -15.64 -18.18
CA THR A 181 5.84 -15.57 -17.25
C THR A 181 6.65 -16.89 -17.21
N PRO A 182 7.96 -16.83 -16.90
CA PRO A 182 8.86 -17.98 -16.91
C PRO A 182 8.46 -19.11 -15.94
N CYS A 183 7.52 -18.88 -15.02
CA CYS A 183 7.05 -19.87 -14.05
C CYS A 183 6.06 -20.91 -14.64
N VAL A 184 5.42 -20.63 -15.79
CA VAL A 184 4.46 -21.56 -16.43
C VAL A 184 5.17 -22.51 -17.42
N PHE A 185 6.32 -22.10 -17.95
CA PHE A 185 7.15 -22.89 -18.86
C PHE A 185 7.56 -24.27 -18.30
N PRO A 186 7.91 -24.45 -17.01
CA PRO A 186 8.22 -25.75 -16.42
C PRO A 186 7.03 -26.71 -16.33
N MET A 187 5.80 -26.20 -16.40
CA MET A 187 4.59 -26.99 -16.20
C MET A 187 4.05 -27.60 -17.51
N ILE A 188 4.38 -26.99 -18.65
CA ILE A 188 4.10 -27.49 -20.01
C ILE A 188 4.74 -28.88 -20.27
N PRO A 189 6.02 -29.12 -19.91
CA PRO A 189 6.65 -30.44 -19.97
C PRO A 189 5.97 -31.51 -19.12
N ILE A 190 5.37 -31.15 -17.97
CA ILE A 190 4.74 -32.12 -17.06
C ILE A 190 3.49 -32.72 -17.71
N LEU A 191 2.63 -31.89 -18.31
CA LEU A 191 1.44 -32.40 -18.99
C LEU A 191 1.81 -33.12 -20.30
N SER A 192 2.82 -32.62 -21.03
CA SER A 192 3.32 -33.28 -22.23
C SER A 192 3.90 -34.67 -21.94
N SER A 193 4.67 -34.83 -20.85
CA SER A 193 5.21 -36.13 -20.41
C SER A 193 4.14 -37.08 -19.88
N ILE A 194 3.11 -36.59 -19.19
CA ILE A 194 1.98 -37.43 -18.73
C ILE A 194 1.16 -37.97 -19.91
N ILE A 195 0.99 -37.19 -20.97
CA ILE A 195 0.23 -37.59 -22.17
C ILE A 195 1.05 -38.54 -23.07
N VAL A 196 2.38 -38.38 -23.12
CA VAL A 196 3.27 -39.20 -23.95
C VAL A 196 3.70 -40.52 -23.28
N SER A 197 3.67 -40.63 -21.94
CA SER A 197 4.21 -41.79 -21.21
C SER A 197 3.24 -42.95 -20.95
N GLN A 198 2.05 -43.01 -21.56
CA GLN A 198 1.11 -44.14 -21.36
C GLN A 198 1.14 -45.14 -22.55
N PRO A 199 1.72 -46.35 -22.38
CA PRO A 199 1.96 -47.25 -23.52
C PRO A 199 0.78 -48.11 -23.96
N ASN A 200 -0.27 -48.33 -23.16
CA ASN A 200 -1.26 -49.40 -23.44
C ASN A 200 -2.66 -49.20 -22.82
N ALA A 201 -3.41 -48.19 -23.22
CA ALA A 201 -4.87 -48.20 -23.12
C ALA A 201 -5.47 -47.22 -24.13
N THR A 202 -6.51 -47.63 -24.85
CA THR A 202 -7.23 -46.83 -25.84
C THR A 202 -7.67 -45.48 -25.25
N MET A 203 -6.89 -44.44 -25.53
CA MET A 203 -7.16 -43.09 -25.05
C MET A 203 -8.37 -42.53 -25.79
N ASN A 204 -9.46 -42.28 -25.05
CA ASN A 204 -10.59 -41.55 -25.59
C ASN A 204 -10.30 -40.05 -25.41
N ALA A 205 -10.31 -39.27 -26.50
CA ALA A 205 -10.05 -37.82 -26.48
C ALA A 205 -10.88 -37.07 -25.42
N LYS A 206 -12.06 -37.62 -25.09
CA LYS A 206 -12.94 -37.14 -24.02
C LYS A 206 -12.29 -37.15 -22.63
N ARG A 207 -11.47 -38.14 -22.29
CA ARG A 207 -10.81 -38.23 -20.96
C ARG A 207 -9.68 -37.23 -20.83
N GLY A 208 -8.88 -37.02 -21.89
CA GLY A 208 -7.87 -35.97 -21.92
C GLY A 208 -8.48 -34.58 -21.78
N PHE A 209 -9.58 -34.32 -22.48
CA PHE A 209 -10.34 -33.07 -22.36
C PHE A 209 -10.91 -32.86 -20.94
N LEU A 210 -11.47 -33.91 -20.33
CA LEU A 210 -12.07 -33.84 -18.99
C LEU A 210 -11.00 -33.62 -17.92
N LEU A 211 -9.83 -34.27 -18.04
CA LEU A 211 -8.69 -34.06 -17.14
C LEU A 211 -8.15 -32.64 -17.22
N SER A 212 -7.99 -32.07 -18.42
CA SER A 212 -7.56 -30.68 -18.60
C SER A 212 -8.59 -29.68 -18.04
N LEU A 213 -9.88 -29.94 -18.22
CA LEU A 213 -10.95 -29.08 -17.73
C LEU A 213 -11.02 -29.03 -16.21
N VAL A 214 -10.91 -30.19 -15.55
CA VAL A 214 -10.85 -30.27 -14.08
C VAL A 214 -9.60 -29.58 -13.54
N TYR A 215 -8.46 -29.77 -14.20
CA TYR A 215 -7.20 -29.14 -13.80
C TYR A 215 -7.26 -27.60 -13.88
N VAL A 216 -7.74 -27.03 -14.99
CA VAL A 216 -7.85 -25.57 -15.17
C VAL A 216 -8.85 -24.98 -14.17
N LEU A 217 -9.98 -25.65 -13.93
CA LEU A 217 -11.00 -25.17 -13.01
C LEU A 217 -10.49 -25.15 -11.56
N ALA A 218 -9.74 -26.18 -11.15
CA ALA A 218 -9.11 -26.22 -9.83
C ALA A 218 -8.06 -25.11 -9.64
N MET A 219 -7.19 -24.88 -10.64
CA MET A 219 -6.19 -23.81 -10.57
C MET A 219 -6.81 -22.42 -10.58
N SER A 220 -7.84 -22.20 -11.40
CA SER A 220 -8.58 -20.92 -11.41
C SER A 220 -9.19 -20.63 -10.05
N LEU A 221 -9.75 -21.63 -9.37
CA LEU A 221 -10.34 -21.46 -8.04
C LEU A 221 -9.26 -21.15 -7.00
N ALA A 222 -8.12 -21.85 -7.04
CA ALA A 222 -7.01 -21.61 -6.12
C ALA A 222 -6.44 -20.19 -6.25
N TYR A 223 -6.20 -19.71 -7.47
CA TYR A 223 -5.70 -18.35 -7.69
C TYR A 223 -6.74 -17.28 -7.36
N ALA A 224 -8.04 -17.53 -7.59
CA ALA A 224 -9.09 -16.63 -7.16
C ALA A 224 -9.12 -16.48 -5.63
N ILE A 225 -9.02 -17.59 -4.89
CA ILE A 225 -8.95 -17.57 -3.43
C ILE A 225 -7.71 -16.81 -2.96
N ALA A 226 -6.54 -17.09 -3.55
CA ALA A 226 -5.30 -16.38 -3.22
C ALA A 226 -5.41 -14.86 -3.48
N GLY A 227 -6.03 -14.45 -4.59
CA GLY A 227 -6.27 -13.03 -4.90
C GLY A 227 -7.22 -12.35 -3.91
N VAL A 228 -8.31 -13.02 -3.52
CA VAL A 228 -9.25 -12.51 -2.50
C VAL A 228 -8.56 -12.36 -1.15
N LEU A 229 -7.77 -13.35 -0.74
CA LEU A 229 -6.99 -13.29 0.49
C LEU A 229 -5.97 -12.15 0.45
N ALA A 230 -5.21 -12.02 -0.64
CA ALA A 230 -4.24 -10.93 -0.81
C ALA A 230 -4.91 -9.55 -0.75
N GLY A 231 -6.10 -9.40 -1.36
CA GLY A 231 -6.90 -8.18 -1.25
C GLY A 231 -7.39 -7.89 0.18
N LEU A 232 -7.78 -8.92 0.93
CA LEU A 232 -8.21 -8.80 2.33
C LEU A 232 -7.08 -8.44 3.29
N PHE A 233 -5.85 -8.91 3.04
CA PHE A 233 -4.68 -8.62 3.87
C PHE A 233 -4.09 -7.21 3.64
N GLY A 234 -4.46 -6.54 2.53
CA GLY A 234 -4.06 -5.17 2.25
C GLY A 234 -2.55 -4.94 2.06
N ALA A 235 -2.12 -3.67 2.13
CA ALA A 235 -0.72 -3.24 1.95
C ALA A 235 0.30 -3.87 2.93
N ASN A 236 -0.17 -4.61 3.95
CA ASN A 236 0.68 -5.28 4.94
C ASN A 236 1.47 -6.48 4.38
N LEU A 237 1.07 -7.07 3.25
CA LEU A 237 1.80 -8.20 2.67
C LEU A 237 3.20 -7.80 2.18
N GLN A 238 3.35 -6.59 1.63
CA GLN A 238 4.62 -6.09 1.12
C GLN A 238 5.58 -5.70 2.25
N ALA A 239 5.05 -5.22 3.39
CA ALA A 239 5.80 -4.99 4.61
C ALA A 239 6.25 -6.30 5.29
N SER A 240 5.41 -7.35 5.24
CA SER A 240 5.75 -8.67 5.79
C SER A 240 6.85 -9.37 4.97
N MET A 241 6.89 -9.18 3.65
CA MET A 241 7.99 -9.68 2.80
C MET A 241 9.30 -8.88 2.95
N GLN A 242 9.27 -7.74 3.63
CA GLN A 242 10.47 -6.97 4.00
C GLN A 242 10.98 -7.31 5.41
N ASN A 243 10.32 -8.23 6.14
CA ASN A 243 10.84 -8.68 7.43
C ASN A 243 12.15 -9.47 7.24
N PRO A 244 13.23 -9.12 7.96
CA PRO A 244 14.57 -9.68 7.77
C PRO A 244 14.68 -11.19 8.05
N TRP A 245 13.68 -11.78 8.70
CA TRP A 245 13.66 -13.20 9.06
C TRP A 245 13.59 -14.17 7.85
N VAL A 246 13.17 -13.68 6.67
CA VAL A 246 13.10 -14.48 5.43
C VAL A 246 14.42 -14.45 4.64
N ILE A 247 15.31 -13.47 4.88
CA ILE A 247 16.59 -13.33 4.15
C ILE A 247 17.73 -14.12 4.82
N THR A 248 17.48 -14.68 6.01
CA THR A 248 18.49 -15.42 6.80
C THR A 248 18.33 -16.94 6.79
N VAL A 249 17.46 -17.50 5.94
CA VAL A 249 17.34 -18.97 5.73
C VAL A 249 17.68 -19.33 4.29
#